data_AF-A0A7X8KP14-F1
#
_entry.id   AF-A0A7X8KP14-F1
#
_cell.length_a   1.000
_cell.length_b   1.000
_cell.length_c   1.000
_cell.angle_alpha   90.00
_cell.angle_beta   90.00
_cell.angle_gamma   90.00
#
_symmetry.space_group_name_H-M   'P 1'
#
loop_
_entity.id
_entity.type
_entity.pdbx_description
1 polymer ?
#
loop_
_entity_poly.entity_id
_entity_poly.type
_entity_poly.pdbx_seq_one_letter_code
_entity_poly.pdbx_strand_id
1 'polypeptide(L)'
;MKKLIVQNDKCTGCGICMIACGTTYFNDESCETARLKVRKTPEGTFDIQTCIQCDACINICPVNALYRNNDDVVMLDKELCVNCMMCVGFCPHGVMIYSEKCATPFKCVLCGVCAKNCPTGALELKAK
;
A
#
# COMPACT_ATOMS: atom_id res chain seq x y z
N MET A 1 1.73 17.18 -4.99
CA MET A 1 2.23 15.78 -4.98
C MET A 1 2.00 15.17 -3.62
N LYS A 2 1.42 13.96 -3.55
CA LYS A 2 1.15 13.25 -2.30
C LYS A 2 2.36 12.40 -1.88
N LYS A 3 2.66 12.37 -0.58
CA LYS A 3 3.70 11.50 0.00
C LYS A 3 3.27 11.02 1.38
N LEU A 4 3.39 9.72 1.62
CA LEU A 4 3.24 9.15 2.96
C LEU A 4 4.62 9.10 3.64
N ILE A 5 4.75 9.82 4.74
CA ILE A 5 5.94 9.82 5.58
C ILE A 5 5.79 8.70 6.61
N VAL A 6 6.86 7.92 6.75
CA VAL A 6 6.95 6.77 7.64
C VAL A 6 8.03 7.04 8.69
N GLN A 7 7.67 6.87 9.96
CA GLN A 7 8.55 7.02 11.13
C GLN A 7 8.50 5.72 11.94
N ASN A 8 9.37 4.76 11.58
CA ASN A 8 9.39 3.42 12.18
C ASN A 8 9.67 3.45 13.70
N ASP A 9 10.47 4.42 14.16
CA ASP A 9 10.80 4.66 15.57
C ASP A 9 9.58 4.99 16.46
N LYS A 10 8.50 5.51 15.86
CA LYS A 10 7.25 5.84 16.56
C LYS A 10 6.22 4.72 16.49
N CYS A 11 6.50 3.63 15.77
CA CYS A 11 5.55 2.56 15.56
C CYS A 11 5.51 1.61 16.76
N THR A 12 4.31 1.32 17.26
CA THR A 12 4.10 0.39 18.39
C THR A 12 3.61 -0.98 17.96
N GLY A 13 3.40 -1.21 16.66
CA GLY A 13 2.85 -2.46 16.14
C GLY A 13 1.35 -2.66 16.42
N CYS A 14 0.61 -1.62 16.83
CA CYS A 14 -0.80 -1.73 17.22
C CYS A 14 -1.78 -2.21 16.13
N GLY A 15 -1.38 -2.23 14.85
CA GLY A 15 -2.20 -2.75 13.75
C GLY A 15 -3.33 -1.84 13.25
N ILE A 16 -3.70 -0.77 13.98
CA ILE A 16 -4.83 0.13 13.64
C ILE A 16 -4.78 0.62 12.18
N CYS A 17 -3.58 1.01 11.71
CA CYS A 17 -3.40 1.49 10.35
C CYS A 17 -3.72 0.43 9.28
N MET A 18 -3.43 -0.85 9.56
CA MET A 18 -3.72 -1.97 8.66
C MET A 18 -5.22 -2.30 8.67
N ILE A 19 -5.85 -2.35 9.85
CA ILE A 19 -7.30 -2.56 9.98
C ILE A 19 -8.04 -1.47 9.20
N ALA A 20 -7.78 -0.21 9.51
CA ALA A 20 -8.44 0.92 8.85
C ALA A 20 -8.28 0.88 7.31
N CYS A 21 -7.10 0.46 6.82
CA CYS A 21 -6.87 0.30 5.39
C CYS A 21 -7.67 -0.86 4.78
N GLY A 22 -7.69 -2.03 5.41
CA GLY A 22 -8.43 -3.20 4.94
C GLY A 22 -9.94 -2.93 4.93
N THR A 23 -10.47 -2.39 6.02
CA THR A 23 -11.88 -2.02 6.15
C THR A 23 -12.30 -1.02 5.07
N THR A 24 -11.50 0.02 4.81
CA THR A 24 -11.87 1.06 3.84
C THR A 24 -12.01 0.54 2.40
N TYR A 25 -11.12 -0.35 1.96
CA TYR A 25 -11.08 -0.77 0.55
C TYR A 25 -11.72 -2.12 0.27
N PHE A 26 -11.82 -2.97 1.29
CA PHE A 26 -12.19 -4.37 1.13
C PHE A 26 -13.16 -4.86 2.22
N ASN A 27 -13.63 -3.97 3.10
CA ASN A 27 -14.48 -4.32 4.25
C ASN A 27 -13.88 -5.46 5.11
N ASP A 28 -12.54 -5.45 5.24
CA ASP A 28 -11.77 -6.49 5.90
C ASP A 28 -11.15 -5.97 7.21
N GLU A 29 -11.62 -6.50 8.33
CA GLU A 29 -11.14 -6.14 9.67
C GLU A 29 -9.90 -6.94 10.11
N SER A 30 -9.49 -7.96 9.34
CA SER A 30 -8.39 -8.88 9.68
C SER A 30 -6.99 -8.40 9.29
N CYS A 31 -6.85 -7.18 8.73
CA CYS A 31 -5.61 -6.61 8.17
C CYS A 31 -5.04 -7.32 6.93
N GLU A 32 -5.59 -8.46 6.50
CA GLU A 32 -5.02 -9.29 5.43
C GLU A 32 -4.93 -8.52 4.11
N THR A 33 -5.98 -7.77 3.79
CA THR A 33 -6.08 -6.97 2.56
C THR A 33 -5.57 -5.54 2.73
N ALA A 34 -4.96 -5.21 3.86
CA ALA A 34 -4.35 -3.90 4.06
C ALA A 34 -3.29 -3.61 2.99
N ARG A 35 -3.34 -2.39 2.42
CA ARG A 35 -2.45 -1.92 1.35
C ARG A 35 -1.08 -1.44 1.86
N LEU A 36 -0.82 -1.61 3.15
CA LEU A 36 0.45 -1.41 3.86
C LEU A 36 0.61 -2.55 4.88
N LYS A 37 1.84 -2.84 5.29
CA LYS A 37 2.13 -3.86 6.29
C LYS A 37 3.02 -3.31 7.39
N VAL A 38 2.77 -3.71 8.63
CA VAL A 38 3.67 -3.48 9.76
C VAL A 38 4.24 -4.83 10.15
N ARG A 39 5.56 -4.97 10.08
CA ARG A 39 6.27 -6.22 10.43
C ARG A 39 7.16 -5.98 11.63
N LYS A 40 7.20 -6.95 12.54
CA LYS A 40 8.16 -6.93 13.65
C LYS A 40 9.53 -7.35 13.13
N THR A 41 10.57 -6.59 13.45
CA THR A 41 11.96 -6.92 13.10
C THR A 41 12.56 -7.87 14.13
N PRO A 42 13.65 -8.60 13.80
CA PRO A 42 14.36 -9.45 14.76
C PRO A 42 14.82 -8.72 16.03
N GLU A 43 15.13 -7.43 15.90
CA GLU A 43 15.58 -6.54 16.99
C GLU A 43 14.43 -6.08 17.89
N GLY A 44 13.20 -6.50 17.62
CA GLY A 44 12.02 -6.15 18.40
C GLY A 44 11.39 -4.82 18.03
N THR A 45 11.89 -4.13 17.00
CA THR A 45 11.28 -2.90 16.45
C THR A 45 10.23 -3.23 15.39
N PHE A 46 9.63 -2.21 14.77
CA PHE A 46 8.64 -2.38 13.71
C PHE A 46 9.04 -1.67 12.42
N ASP A 47 8.88 -2.36 11.31
CA ASP A 47 9.06 -1.84 9.95
C ASP A 47 7.71 -1.65 9.28
N ILE A 48 7.41 -0.42 8.85
CA ILE A 48 6.20 -0.08 8.13
C ILE A 48 6.49 -0.07 6.62
N GLN A 49 5.88 -1.02 5.91
CA GLN A 49 6.07 -1.24 4.49
C GLN A 49 4.91 -0.65 3.70
N THR A 50 5.22 0.31 2.82
CA THR A 50 4.26 0.99 1.94
C THR A 50 4.84 1.17 0.54
N CYS A 51 3.97 1.33 -0.46
CA CYS A 51 4.39 1.67 -1.81
C CYS A 51 5.03 3.06 -1.88
N ILE A 52 6.24 3.13 -2.44
CA ILE A 52 7.00 4.36 -2.65
C ILE A 52 6.74 5.04 -4.01
N GLN A 53 5.82 4.49 -4.83
CA GLN A 53 5.44 5.02 -6.15
C GLN A 53 6.61 5.10 -7.16
N CYS A 54 7.42 4.03 -7.27
CA CYS A 54 8.64 3.98 -8.11
C CYS A 54 8.45 3.51 -9.57
N ASP A 55 7.21 3.37 -10.05
CA ASP A 55 6.87 3.00 -11.44
C ASP A 55 7.32 1.62 -11.96
N ALA A 56 8.06 0.83 -11.20
CA ALA A 56 8.45 -0.53 -11.61
C ALA A 56 7.26 -1.38 -12.06
N CYS A 57 6.11 -1.25 -11.39
CA CYS A 57 4.89 -1.97 -11.75
C CYS A 57 4.21 -1.45 -13.03
N ILE A 58 4.38 -0.16 -13.37
CA ILE A 58 3.89 0.42 -14.62
C ILE A 58 4.67 -0.20 -15.79
N ASN A 59 5.99 -0.17 -15.71
CA ASN A 59 6.89 -0.57 -16.79
C ASN A 59 6.78 -2.06 -17.19
N ILE A 60 6.26 -2.90 -16.30
CA ILE A 60 6.09 -4.33 -16.53
C ILE A 60 4.66 -4.73 -16.89
N CYS A 61 3.71 -3.80 -16.89
CA CYS A 61 2.31 -4.12 -17.15
C CYS A 61 2.07 -4.31 -18.66
N PRO A 62 1.76 -5.53 -19.15
CA PRO A 62 1.66 -5.80 -20.58
C PRO A 62 0.42 -5.18 -21.24
N VAL A 63 -0.58 -4.81 -20.44
CA VAL A 63 -1.87 -4.26 -20.87
C VAL A 63 -2.05 -2.80 -20.46
N ASN A 64 -1.00 -2.14 -19.95
CA ASN A 64 -1.02 -0.75 -19.52
C ASN A 64 -2.12 -0.41 -18.50
N ALA A 65 -2.52 -1.37 -17.66
CA ALA A 65 -3.53 -1.16 -16.61
C ALA A 65 -3.01 -0.33 -15.42
N LEU A 66 -1.70 -0.14 -15.26
CA LEU A 66 -1.09 0.67 -14.21
C LEU A 66 -0.63 2.01 -14.80
N TYR A 67 -1.02 3.11 -14.17
CA TYR A 67 -0.74 4.46 -14.67
C TYR A 67 -0.56 5.45 -13.53
N ARG A 68 0.02 6.62 -13.81
CA ARG A 68 0.20 7.71 -12.86
C ARG A 68 -0.91 8.74 -13.03
N ASN A 69 -1.63 9.06 -11.96
CA ASN A 69 -2.72 10.04 -11.99
C ASN A 69 -2.21 11.48 -11.75
N ASN A 70 -3.13 12.45 -11.76
CA ASN A 70 -2.82 13.88 -11.55
C ASN A 70 -2.22 14.21 -10.17
N ASP A 71 -2.41 13.33 -9.19
CA ASP A 71 -1.84 13.48 -7.83
C ASP A 71 -0.42 12.90 -7.71
N ASP A 72 0.15 12.41 -8.81
CA ASP A 72 1.41 11.68 -8.85
C ASP A 72 1.36 10.33 -8.10
N VAL A 73 0.19 9.66 -8.14
CA VAL A 73 -0.04 8.36 -7.53
C VAL A 73 -0.18 7.30 -8.62
N VAL A 74 0.51 6.17 -8.47
CA VAL A 74 0.32 5.04 -9.36
C VAL A 74 -1.00 4.33 -9.01
N MET A 75 -1.91 4.28 -9.96
CA MET A 75 -3.25 3.69 -9.85
C MET A 75 -3.35 2.46 -10.76
N LEU A 76 -4.28 1.56 -10.43
CA LEU A 76 -4.61 0.39 -11.25
C LEU A 76 -6.02 0.56 -11.81
N ASP A 77 -6.13 0.48 -13.12
CA ASP A 77 -7.39 0.30 -13.84
C ASP A 77 -7.81 -1.16 -13.74
N LYS A 78 -8.97 -1.40 -13.11
CA LYS A 78 -9.47 -2.75 -12.89
C LYS A 78 -10.08 -3.36 -14.15
N GLU A 79 -10.56 -2.53 -15.07
CA GLU A 79 -11.22 -2.99 -16.30
C GLU A 79 -10.19 -3.47 -17.32
N LEU A 80 -9.01 -2.86 -17.34
CA LEU A 80 -7.89 -3.28 -18.19
C LEU A 80 -7.05 -4.42 -17.59
N CYS A 81 -7.09 -4.60 -16.27
CA CYS A 81 -6.23 -5.56 -15.58
C CYS A 81 -6.63 -7.01 -15.90
N VAL A 82 -5.73 -7.76 -16.54
CA VAL A 82 -5.91 -9.17 -16.89
C VAL A 82 -5.40 -10.15 -15.83
N ASN A 83 -5.09 -9.67 -14.61
CA ASN A 83 -4.67 -10.51 -13.49
C ASN A 83 -3.43 -11.42 -13.76
N CYS A 84 -2.49 -10.96 -14.60
CA CYS A 84 -1.26 -11.71 -14.89
C CYS A 84 -0.23 -11.73 -13.75
N MET A 85 -0.45 -10.94 -12.69
CA MET A 85 0.41 -10.84 -11.49
C MET A 85 1.88 -10.45 -11.71
N MET A 86 2.27 -10.01 -12.91
CA MET A 86 3.63 -9.53 -13.17
C MET A 86 4.01 -8.37 -12.23
N CYS A 87 3.10 -7.42 -12.00
CA CYS A 87 3.34 -6.31 -11.08
C CYS A 87 3.61 -6.74 -9.63
N VAL A 88 3.06 -7.87 -9.19
CA VAL A 88 3.30 -8.45 -7.86
C VAL A 88 4.71 -9.04 -7.83
N GLY A 89 5.06 -9.89 -8.80
CA GLY A 89 6.37 -10.56 -8.86
C GLY A 89 7.56 -9.61 -9.09
N PHE A 90 7.36 -8.54 -9.86
CA PHE A 90 8.41 -7.57 -10.18
C PHE A 90 8.50 -6.39 -9.20
N CYS A 91 7.65 -6.33 -8.17
CA CYS A 91 7.72 -5.21 -7.22
C CYS A 91 9.02 -5.31 -6.39
N PRO A 92 9.99 -4.39 -6.56
CA PRO A 92 11.28 -4.50 -5.87
C PRO A 92 11.17 -4.28 -4.35
N HIS A 93 10.03 -3.77 -3.88
CA HIS A 93 9.74 -3.52 -2.47
C HIS A 93 8.76 -4.54 -1.86
N GLY A 94 8.23 -5.47 -2.66
CA GLY A 94 7.27 -6.48 -2.17
C GLY A 94 5.96 -5.90 -1.61
N VAL A 95 5.52 -4.74 -2.09
CA VAL A 95 4.33 -4.00 -1.61
C VAL A 95 3.16 -3.96 -2.61
N MET A 96 3.35 -4.52 -3.80
CA MET A 96 2.25 -4.91 -4.68
C MET A 96 1.84 -6.32 -4.29
N ILE A 97 0.58 -6.52 -3.91
CA ILE A 97 0.08 -7.76 -3.32
C ILE A 97 -1.19 -8.23 -4.01
N TYR A 98 -1.48 -9.52 -3.86
CA TYR A 98 -2.71 -10.16 -4.31
C TYR A 98 -3.29 -10.98 -3.16
N SER A 99 -4.62 -11.09 -3.13
CA SER A 99 -5.37 -11.93 -2.20
C SER A 99 -6.59 -12.45 -2.95
N GLU A 100 -7.02 -13.68 -2.65
CA GLU A 100 -8.25 -14.25 -3.23
C GLU A 100 -9.50 -13.44 -2.87
N LYS A 101 -9.45 -12.66 -1.79
CA LYS A 101 -10.49 -11.70 -1.40
C LYS A 101 -10.55 -10.47 -2.31
N CYS A 102 -9.65 -10.34 -3.28
CA CYS A 102 -9.50 -9.15 -4.11
C CYS A 102 -9.47 -9.53 -5.59
N ALA A 103 -10.32 -8.89 -6.40
CA ALA A 103 -10.44 -9.19 -7.83
C ALA A 103 -9.19 -8.83 -8.66
N THR A 104 -8.34 -7.94 -8.16
CA THR A 104 -7.14 -7.42 -8.84
C THR A 104 -6.00 -7.24 -7.84
N PRO A 105 -4.73 -7.30 -8.27
CA PRO A 105 -3.61 -6.97 -7.40
C PRO A 105 -3.69 -5.51 -6.96
N PHE A 106 -3.15 -5.21 -5.79
CA PHE A 106 -3.33 -3.92 -5.15
C PHE A 106 -2.09 -3.49 -4.37
N LYS A 107 -1.99 -2.18 -4.12
CA LYS A 107 -0.92 -1.54 -3.36
C LYS A 107 -1.42 -0.25 -2.73
N CYS A 108 -0.60 0.38 -1.87
CA CYS A 108 -0.88 1.70 -1.33
C CYS A 108 -1.10 2.75 -2.46
N VAL A 109 -2.16 3.54 -2.29
CA VAL A 109 -2.59 4.63 -3.19
C VAL A 109 -2.57 6.00 -2.50
N LEU A 110 -1.79 6.14 -1.42
CA LEU A 110 -1.57 7.41 -0.71
C LEU A 110 -2.86 8.16 -0.29
N CYS A 111 -3.91 7.41 0.09
CA CYS A 111 -5.19 7.99 0.52
C CYS A 111 -5.19 8.57 1.94
N GLY A 112 -4.17 8.27 2.75
CA GLY A 112 -4.00 8.86 4.09
C GLY A 112 -4.84 8.27 5.21
N VAL A 113 -5.72 7.29 4.95
CA VAL A 113 -6.54 6.65 6.01
C VAL A 113 -5.67 6.07 7.13
N CYS A 114 -4.55 5.45 6.78
CA CYS A 114 -3.59 4.92 7.75
C CYS A 114 -2.97 6.02 8.63
N ALA A 115 -2.63 7.17 8.05
CA ALA A 115 -2.07 8.32 8.76
C ALA A 115 -3.11 8.96 9.69
N LYS A 116 -4.35 9.15 9.22
CA LYS A 116 -5.45 9.70 10.02
C LYS A 116 -5.73 8.88 11.29
N ASN A 117 -5.53 7.57 11.22
CA ASN A 117 -5.81 6.66 12.33
C ASN A 117 -4.55 6.25 13.11
N CYS A 118 -3.38 6.84 12.84
CA CYS A 118 -2.15 6.48 13.54
C CYS A 118 -2.06 7.24 14.88
N PRO A 119 -2.18 6.57 16.04
CA PRO A 119 -2.21 7.26 17.34
C PRO A 119 -0.85 7.84 17.75
N THR A 120 0.25 7.31 17.21
CA THR A 120 1.61 7.71 17.58
C THR A 120 2.25 8.70 16.60
N GLY A 121 1.56 9.01 15.49
CA GLY A 121 2.14 9.81 14.42
C GLY A 121 3.27 9.11 13.65
N ALA A 122 3.36 7.78 13.69
CA ALA A 122 4.30 7.00 12.88
C ALA A 122 4.01 7.12 11.36
N LEU A 123 2.81 7.55 10.99
CA LEU A 123 2.37 7.75 9.62
C LEU A 123 1.79 9.16 9.45
N GLU A 124 2.26 9.90 8.45
CA GLU A 124 1.77 11.23 8.11
C GLU A 124 1.61 11.36 6.59
N LEU A 125 0.44 11.76 6.11
CA LEU A 125 0.25 12.07 4.69
C LEU A 125 0.51 13.56 4.46
N LYS A 126 1.52 13.88 3.65
CA LYS A 126 1.73 15.24 3.14
C LYS A 126 1.17 15.33 1.72
N ALA A 127 0.28 16.30 1.51
CA ALA A 127 -0.19 16.71 0.20
C ALA A 127 0.22 18.17 0.00
N LYS A 128 1.00 18.44 -1.05
CA LYS A 128 1.27 19.78 -1.57
C LYS A 128 0.42 20.03 -2.80
#